data_AF-G0U9S7-F1
#
_entry.id   AF-G0U9S7-F1
#
_cell.length_a   1.000
_cell.length_b   1.000
_cell.length_c   1.000
_cell.angle_alpha   90.00
_cell.angle_beta   90.00
_cell.angle_gamma   90.00
#
_symmetry.space_group_name_H-M   'P 1'
#
loop_
_entity.id
_entity.type
_entity.pdbx_description
1 polymer ?
#
loop_
_entity_poly.entity_id
_entity_poly.type
_entity_poly.pdbx_seq_one_letter_code
_entity_poly.pdbx_strand_id
1 'polypeptide(L)'
;MFCRIPMTMRRSLMAVHPIRCTLVPITAQHRTIIPGQIPTEDAAKGAGVPGSPGWELRRGHHLHSSTGLHSPFPTACGRTFDPQLYHEVLQACCDSRWLEAIQREMRNDAEWIETLRREGGVAKAMNVLTESAHHDDEFMMKLKEALKTDKKMSLTLCAIQESYERIRNKRDMHETQVAADGGCDPYAALRQRQQGQFGSNLPSF
;
A
#
# COMPACT_ATOMS: atom_id res chain seq x y z
N MET A 1 15.37 0.89 4.72
CA MET A 1 15.29 -0.60 4.84
C MET A 1 14.12 -1.05 3.97
N PHE A 2 14.30 -1.06 2.66
CA PHE A 2 13.21 -1.40 1.72
C PHE A 2 13.07 -2.92 1.65
N CYS A 3 11.85 -3.41 1.82
CA CYS A 3 11.55 -4.80 1.53
C CYS A 3 11.81 -5.00 0.03
N ARG A 4 12.82 -5.79 -0.32
CA ARG A 4 13.08 -6.17 -1.71
C ARG A 4 11.88 -7.00 -2.16
N ILE A 5 10.94 -6.39 -2.89
CA ILE A 5 9.79 -7.09 -3.46
C ILE A 5 10.34 -8.06 -4.52
N PRO A 6 10.28 -9.39 -4.30
CA PRO A 6 10.56 -10.32 -5.38
C PRO A 6 9.33 -10.32 -6.30
N MET A 7 9.42 -9.62 -7.44
CA MET A 7 8.45 -9.80 -8.52
C MET A 7 8.71 -11.14 -9.25
N THR A 8 8.48 -12.24 -8.55
CA THR A 8 8.42 -13.59 -9.13
C THR A 8 6.97 -13.92 -9.45
N MET A 9 6.51 -13.51 -10.63
CA MET A 9 5.38 -14.21 -11.26
C MET A 9 5.86 -15.59 -11.70
N ARG A 10 5.53 -16.65 -10.95
CA ARG A 10 5.28 -17.99 -11.50
C ARG A 10 4.72 -19.00 -10.48
N ARG A 11 3.59 -19.60 -10.91
CA ARG A 11 3.10 -20.99 -10.72
C ARG A 11 2.97 -21.57 -9.31
N SER A 12 1.70 -21.69 -8.92
CA SER A 12 1.16 -22.65 -7.95
C SER A 12 1.59 -24.10 -8.23
N LEU A 13 1.98 -24.83 -7.18
CA LEU A 13 1.68 -26.26 -6.92
C LEU A 13 2.22 -26.71 -5.54
N MET A 14 1.28 -26.95 -4.62
CA MET A 14 1.23 -27.98 -3.56
C MET A 14 2.54 -28.61 -3.02
N ALA A 15 2.82 -28.40 -1.73
CA ALA A 15 3.37 -29.44 -0.85
C ALA A 15 3.11 -29.10 0.64
N VAL A 16 2.34 -29.98 1.27
CA VAL A 16 2.01 -30.06 2.71
C VAL A 16 3.25 -30.52 3.50
N HIS A 17 3.46 -30.01 4.73
CA HIS A 17 3.60 -30.78 5.99
C HIS A 17 3.79 -29.86 7.22
N PRO A 18 3.35 -30.27 8.43
CA PRO A 18 3.15 -29.41 9.59
C PRO A 18 4.32 -29.47 10.58
N ILE A 19 4.60 -28.37 11.29
CA ILE A 19 5.45 -28.39 12.50
C ILE A 19 4.66 -27.81 13.68
N ARG A 20 4.52 -28.67 14.67
CA ARG A 20 3.90 -28.54 15.98
C ARG A 20 4.94 -27.97 16.94
N CYS A 21 4.62 -26.99 17.80
CA CYS A 21 5.23 -26.83 19.14
C CYS A 21 4.54 -25.75 20.00
N THR A 22 3.84 -26.24 21.04
CA THR A 22 3.73 -25.77 22.43
C THR A 22 3.57 -24.28 22.80
N LEU A 23 2.41 -24.02 23.42
CA LEU A 23 2.04 -22.88 24.27
C LEU A 23 2.73 -22.91 25.64
N VAL A 24 3.15 -21.75 26.15
CA VAL A 24 3.34 -21.46 27.59
C VAL A 24 2.70 -20.09 27.89
N PRO A 25 1.85 -19.96 28.93
CA PRO A 25 1.15 -18.72 29.23
C PRO A 25 2.03 -17.78 30.06
N ILE A 26 2.05 -16.48 29.71
CA ILE A 26 2.61 -15.42 30.57
C ILE A 26 1.47 -14.51 31.00
N THR A 27 1.37 -14.36 32.31
CA THR A 27 0.36 -13.63 33.05
C THR A 27 0.48 -12.12 32.84
N ALA A 28 -0.69 -11.45 32.89
CA ALA A 28 -0.83 -10.02 32.78
C ALA A 28 -0.20 -9.29 33.98
N GLN A 29 0.59 -8.25 33.70
CA GLN A 29 0.83 -7.15 34.64
C GLN A 29 0.50 -5.82 33.95
N HIS A 30 -0.59 -5.22 34.43
CA HIS A 30 -1.03 -3.87 34.12
C HIS A 30 -0.01 -2.85 34.66
N ARG A 31 0.58 -2.03 33.78
CA ARG A 31 1.10 -0.71 34.15
C ARG A 31 0.63 0.32 33.13
N THR A 32 -0.21 1.21 33.63
CA THR A 32 -0.72 2.45 33.04
C THR A 32 0.41 3.36 32.55
N ILE A 33 0.37 3.72 31.27
CA ILE A 33 1.11 4.84 30.68
C ILE A 33 0.07 5.64 29.90
N ILE A 34 -0.13 6.92 30.26
CA ILE A 34 -0.93 7.88 29.51
C ILE A 34 0.06 8.74 28.69
N PRO A 35 0.14 8.62 27.36
CA PRO A 35 0.89 9.54 26.52
C PRO A 35 -0.05 10.65 26.05
N GLY A 36 0.13 11.87 26.56
CA GLY A 36 -0.73 13.00 26.16
C GLY A 36 -0.55 14.34 26.89
N GLN A 37 0.56 14.57 27.61
CA GLN A 37 0.81 15.89 28.19
C GLN A 37 1.71 16.72 27.25
N ILE A 38 1.08 17.67 26.57
CA ILE A 38 1.72 18.76 25.83
C ILE A 38 2.03 19.87 26.85
N PRO A 39 3.24 20.47 26.87
CA PRO A 39 3.46 21.70 27.63
C PRO A 39 2.65 22.84 27.00
N THR A 40 1.70 23.39 27.75
CA THR A 40 0.99 24.62 27.38
C THR A 40 1.94 25.80 27.62
N GLU A 41 2.51 26.35 26.57
CA GLU A 41 3.10 27.69 26.62
C GLU A 41 2.04 28.71 26.21
N ASP A 42 1.74 29.62 27.14
CA ASP A 42 0.86 30.76 26.92
C ASP A 42 1.53 31.83 26.03
N ALA A 43 0.65 32.59 25.35
CA ALA A 43 0.86 33.88 24.70
C ALA A 43 1.38 33.91 23.24
N ALA A 44 0.46 34.10 22.28
CA ALA A 44 0.26 35.39 21.60
C ALA A 44 -0.66 35.30 20.36
N LYS A 45 -1.66 36.19 20.34
CA LYS A 45 -2.42 36.75 19.21
C LYS A 45 -1.92 36.41 17.79
N GLY A 46 -2.81 35.85 16.97
CA GLY A 46 -2.71 35.87 15.51
C GLY A 46 -3.91 35.23 14.83
N ALA A 47 -4.77 36.06 14.24
CA ALA A 47 -5.94 35.63 13.48
C ALA A 47 -5.54 34.82 12.22
N GLY A 48 -6.29 33.75 11.90
CA GLY A 48 -6.12 32.98 10.67
C GLY A 48 -7.26 32.00 10.38
N VAL A 49 -8.18 32.45 9.51
CA VAL A 49 -9.01 31.74 8.49
C VAL A 49 -9.54 30.31 8.79
N PRO A 50 -10.86 30.04 8.69
CA PRO A 50 -11.41 28.69 8.77
C PRO A 50 -11.32 28.00 7.40
N GLY A 51 -10.62 26.86 7.28
CA GLY A 51 -10.67 26.12 6.01
C GLY A 51 -9.69 24.97 5.74
N SER A 52 -8.75 24.65 6.63
CA SER A 52 -7.79 23.55 6.35
C SER A 52 -7.99 22.38 7.32
N PRO A 53 -8.32 21.17 6.83
CA PRO A 53 -8.35 19.97 7.66
C PRO A 53 -6.95 19.66 8.21
N GLY A 54 -6.79 19.68 9.54
CA GLY A 54 -5.50 19.55 10.25
C GLY A 54 -4.75 18.22 10.13
N TRP A 55 -5.07 17.35 9.17
CA TRP A 55 -4.34 16.10 8.91
C TRP A 55 -3.07 16.31 8.06
N GLU A 56 -2.99 17.41 7.29
CA GLU A 56 -1.83 17.73 6.44
C GLU A 56 -0.59 18.17 7.25
N LEU A 57 -0.79 18.79 8.42
CA LEU A 57 0.28 19.28 9.29
C LEU A 57 1.11 18.16 9.95
N ARG A 58 0.59 16.92 10.01
CA ARG A 58 1.33 15.78 10.61
C ARG A 58 2.37 15.17 9.68
N ARG A 59 2.43 15.58 8.40
CA ARG A 59 3.44 15.11 7.42
C ARG A 59 4.60 16.07 7.20
N GLY A 60 4.62 17.22 7.88
CA GLY A 60 5.48 18.35 7.55
C GLY A 60 6.62 18.63 8.52
N HIS A 61 7.49 17.66 8.83
CA HIS A 61 8.77 17.97 9.50
C HIS A 61 9.90 17.01 9.08
N HIS A 62 10.13 16.85 7.78
CA HIS A 62 11.43 16.47 7.24
C HIS A 62 11.47 16.93 5.76
N LEU A 63 12.64 17.37 5.27
CA LEU A 63 12.99 17.62 3.85
C LEU A 63 12.85 19.08 3.33
N HIS A 64 13.79 19.95 3.71
CA HIS A 64 14.06 21.21 3.00
C HIS A 64 14.99 21.05 1.76
N SER A 65 15.52 19.85 1.47
CA SER A 65 16.49 19.63 0.36
C SER A 65 15.97 18.84 -0.85
N SER A 66 14.70 18.41 -0.85
CA SER A 66 14.12 17.53 -1.90
C SER A 66 12.87 18.13 -2.54
N THR A 67 12.75 19.46 -2.54
CA THR A 67 11.58 20.18 -3.06
C THR A 67 11.38 19.88 -4.55
N GLY A 68 10.33 19.11 -4.87
CA GLY A 68 9.94 18.75 -6.24
C GLY A 68 10.41 17.37 -6.74
N LEU A 69 11.22 16.63 -5.98
CA LEU A 69 11.54 15.24 -6.34
C LEU A 69 10.35 14.30 -6.07
N HIS A 70 9.58 14.61 -5.02
CA HIS A 70 8.41 13.82 -4.61
C HIS A 70 7.07 14.44 -5.02
N SER A 71 7.06 15.41 -5.93
CA SER A 71 5.82 15.97 -6.46
C SER A 71 5.28 15.11 -7.61
N PRO A 72 3.96 14.98 -7.76
CA PRO A 72 3.36 14.30 -8.90
C PRO A 72 3.83 14.87 -10.25
N PHE A 73 3.99 14.01 -11.26
CA PHE A 73 4.42 14.42 -12.61
C PHE A 73 3.77 13.59 -13.73
N PRO A 74 3.59 14.15 -14.93
CA PRO A 74 3.05 13.40 -16.07
C PRO A 74 4.07 12.39 -16.62
N THR A 75 3.57 11.25 -17.08
CA THR A 75 4.38 10.14 -17.62
C THR A 75 4.12 9.87 -19.10
N ALA A 76 4.92 8.99 -19.71
CA ALA A 76 4.78 8.59 -21.11
C ALA A 76 3.46 7.86 -21.43
N CYS A 77 2.79 7.28 -20.43
CA CYS A 77 1.46 6.67 -20.62
C CYS A 77 0.32 7.70 -20.55
N GLY A 78 0.62 8.99 -20.34
CA GLY A 78 -0.38 10.07 -20.25
C GLY A 78 -1.02 10.21 -18.87
N ARG A 79 -0.72 9.30 -17.94
CA ARG A 79 -1.19 9.35 -16.54
C ARG A 79 -0.20 10.10 -15.66
N THR A 80 -0.66 10.60 -14.52
CA THR A 80 0.18 11.24 -13.51
C THR A 80 0.75 10.18 -12.58
N PHE A 81 2.05 10.22 -12.32
CA PHE A 81 2.72 9.40 -11.33
C PHE A 81 3.00 10.23 -10.08
N ASP A 82 2.59 9.73 -8.92
CA ASP A 82 2.85 10.36 -7.62
C ASP A 82 3.93 9.60 -6.84
N PRO A 83 5.14 10.15 -6.69
CA PRO A 83 6.20 9.56 -5.87
C PRO A 83 5.79 9.21 -4.43
N GLN A 84 4.95 10.01 -3.79
CA GLN A 84 4.54 9.76 -2.40
C GLN A 84 3.68 8.51 -2.32
N LEU A 85 2.66 8.42 -3.19
CA LEU A 85 1.82 7.25 -3.31
C LEU A 85 2.62 6.00 -3.68
N TYR A 86 3.67 6.14 -4.51
CA TYR A 86 4.54 5.02 -4.85
C TYR A 86 5.26 4.44 -3.62
N HIS A 87 5.73 5.28 -2.70
CA HIS A 87 6.31 4.78 -1.45
C HIS A 87 5.29 4.05 -0.58
N GLU A 88 4.04 4.52 -0.52
CA GLU A 88 2.95 3.83 0.18
C GLU A 88 2.65 2.46 -0.45
N VAL A 89 2.62 2.40 -1.80
CA VAL A 89 2.50 1.14 -2.56
C VAL A 89 3.62 0.18 -2.21
N LEU A 90 4.87 0.64 -2.17
CA LEU A 90 6.02 -0.21 -1.83
C LEU A 90 5.89 -0.81 -0.43
N GLN A 91 5.43 -0.01 0.54
CA GLN A 91 5.16 -0.48 1.89
C GLN A 91 3.98 -1.48 1.92
N ALA A 92 2.90 -1.20 1.19
CA ALA A 92 1.74 -2.10 1.11
C ALA A 92 2.11 -3.45 0.50
N CYS A 93 2.96 -3.47 -0.53
CA CYS A 93 3.45 -4.70 -1.16
C CYS A 93 4.29 -5.61 -0.24
N CYS A 94 4.66 -5.14 0.95
CA CYS A 94 5.29 -5.96 1.98
C CYS A 94 4.29 -6.90 2.69
N ASP A 95 2.99 -6.61 2.61
CA ASP A 95 1.90 -7.46 3.08
C ASP A 95 1.36 -8.29 1.91
N SER A 96 1.35 -9.61 2.06
CA SER A 96 0.89 -10.53 1.00
C SER A 96 -0.57 -10.29 0.61
N ARG A 97 -1.44 -9.87 1.54
CA ARG A 97 -2.85 -9.57 1.25
C ARG A 97 -2.99 -8.35 0.36
N TRP A 98 -2.18 -7.32 0.63
CA TRP A 98 -2.14 -6.11 -0.20
C TRP A 98 -1.58 -6.42 -1.58
N LEU A 99 -0.49 -7.19 -1.65
CA LEU A 99 0.11 -7.60 -2.92
C LEU A 99 -0.89 -8.36 -3.79
N GLU A 100 -1.58 -9.37 -3.23
CA GLU A 100 -2.60 -10.15 -3.94
C GLU A 100 -3.79 -9.29 -4.37
N ALA A 101 -4.25 -8.38 -3.50
CA ALA A 101 -5.34 -7.47 -3.81
C ALA A 101 -4.99 -6.52 -4.96
N ILE A 102 -3.80 -5.92 -4.94
CA ILE A 102 -3.30 -5.06 -6.02
C ILE A 102 -3.21 -5.86 -7.32
N GLN A 103 -2.61 -7.05 -7.30
CA GLN A 103 -2.54 -7.92 -8.48
C GLN A 103 -3.91 -8.30 -9.03
N ARG A 104 -4.92 -8.45 -8.17
CA ARG A 104 -6.30 -8.71 -8.59
C ARG A 104 -6.96 -7.49 -9.21
N GLU A 105 -6.82 -6.32 -8.59
CA GLU A 105 -7.43 -5.08 -9.07
C GLU A 105 -6.79 -4.62 -10.38
N MET A 106 -5.47 -4.83 -10.57
CA MET A 106 -4.77 -4.52 -11.81
C MET A 106 -5.33 -5.27 -13.03
N ARG A 107 -5.95 -6.45 -12.84
CA ARG A 107 -6.59 -7.17 -13.95
C ARG A 107 -7.77 -6.43 -14.56
N ASN A 108 -8.29 -5.42 -13.87
CA ASN A 108 -9.35 -4.55 -14.39
C ASN A 108 -8.80 -3.43 -15.28
N ASP A 109 -7.48 -3.19 -15.30
CA ASP A 109 -6.85 -2.23 -16.19
C ASP A 109 -6.61 -2.84 -17.58
N ALA A 110 -7.53 -2.56 -18.50
CA ALA A 110 -7.52 -3.13 -19.85
C ALA A 110 -6.29 -2.70 -20.67
N GLU A 111 -5.84 -1.45 -20.52
CA GLU A 111 -4.68 -0.93 -21.24
C GLU A 111 -3.42 -1.67 -20.77
N TRP A 112 -3.25 -1.81 -19.46
CA TRP A 112 -2.12 -2.56 -18.90
C TRP A 112 -2.14 -4.04 -19.29
N ILE A 113 -3.30 -4.71 -19.24
CA ILE A 113 -3.42 -6.13 -19.64
C ILE A 113 -3.02 -6.33 -21.11
N GLU A 114 -3.47 -5.44 -22.00
CA GLU A 114 -3.14 -5.55 -23.42
C GLU A 114 -1.65 -5.31 -23.67
N THR A 115 -1.04 -4.32 -23.03
CA THR A 115 0.40 -4.09 -23.10
C THR A 115 1.19 -5.27 -22.53
N LEU A 116 0.77 -5.84 -21.40
CA LEU A 116 1.42 -7.01 -20.81
C LEU A 116 1.39 -8.21 -21.77
N ARG A 117 0.29 -8.40 -22.49
CA ARG A 117 0.15 -9.47 -23.50
C ARG A 117 1.05 -9.25 -24.71
N ARG A 118 1.18 -8.02 -25.19
CA ARG A 118 1.95 -7.69 -26.42
C ARG A 118 3.45 -7.60 -26.18
N GLU A 119 3.85 -6.94 -25.09
CA GLU A 119 5.24 -6.48 -24.88
C GLU A 119 5.90 -7.14 -23.65
N GLY A 120 5.15 -7.94 -22.89
CA GLY A 120 5.60 -8.58 -21.66
C GLY A 120 5.73 -7.62 -20.48
N GLY A 121 6.32 -8.11 -19.39
CA GLY A 121 6.50 -7.35 -18.15
C GLY A 121 7.73 -6.44 -18.13
N VAL A 122 7.81 -5.59 -17.12
CA VAL A 122 8.90 -4.62 -16.90
C VAL A 122 9.87 -5.02 -15.79
N ALA A 123 9.68 -6.19 -15.17
CA ALA A 123 10.44 -6.62 -13.99
C ALA A 123 11.96 -6.58 -14.20
N LYS A 124 12.44 -7.00 -15.38
CA LYS A 124 13.87 -6.95 -15.71
C LYS A 124 14.39 -5.50 -15.78
N ALA A 125 13.67 -4.62 -16.47
CA ALA A 125 14.06 -3.21 -16.59
C ALA A 125 14.04 -2.51 -15.23
N MET A 126 13.03 -2.80 -14.42
CA MET A 126 12.92 -2.27 -13.06
C MET A 126 14.05 -2.77 -12.14
N ASN A 127 14.46 -4.03 -12.28
CA ASN A 127 15.57 -4.58 -11.51
C ASN A 127 16.89 -3.89 -11.88
N VAL A 128 17.16 -3.71 -13.18
CA VAL A 128 18.34 -2.99 -13.66
C VAL A 128 18.35 -1.54 -13.16
N LEU A 129 17.21 -0.85 -13.20
CA LEU A 129 17.08 0.50 -12.67
C LEU A 129 17.43 0.55 -11.17
N THR A 130 16.88 -0.38 -10.39
CA THR A 130 17.08 -0.48 -8.94
C THR A 130 18.53 -0.82 -8.59
N GLU A 131 19.16 -1.74 -9.32
CA GLU A 131 20.57 -2.11 -9.11
C GLU A 131 21.54 -1.00 -9.52
N SER A 132 21.13 -0.11 -10.43
CA SER A 132 21.97 0.99 -10.89
C SER A 132 22.08 2.17 -9.92
N ALA A 133 21.23 2.23 -8.89
CA ALA A 133 21.15 3.36 -7.97
C ALA A 133 21.74 3.00 -6.60
N HIS A 134 22.50 3.92 -6.01
CA HIS A 134 23.16 3.72 -4.71
C HIS A 134 22.34 4.32 -3.56
N HIS A 135 21.54 5.34 -3.86
CA HIS A 135 20.72 6.08 -2.90
C HIS A 135 19.30 6.31 -3.46
N ASP A 136 18.33 6.51 -2.57
CA ASP A 136 16.91 6.65 -2.93
C ASP A 136 16.66 7.85 -3.86
N ASP A 137 17.32 8.99 -3.63
CA ASP A 137 17.16 10.18 -4.48
C ASP A 137 17.65 9.95 -5.91
N GLU A 138 18.78 9.23 -6.06
CA GLU A 138 19.32 8.85 -7.36
C GLU A 138 18.37 7.90 -8.09
N PHE A 139 17.83 6.91 -7.36
CA PHE A 139 16.82 6.01 -7.89
C PHE A 139 15.58 6.78 -8.35
N MET A 140 15.06 7.70 -7.54
CA MET A 140 13.87 8.49 -7.88
C MET A 140 14.09 9.40 -9.09
N MET A 141 15.27 10.00 -9.24
CA MET A 141 15.61 10.76 -10.45
C MET A 141 15.63 9.86 -11.69
N LYS A 142 16.31 8.72 -11.63
CA LYS A 142 16.37 7.74 -12.74
C LYS A 142 14.99 7.19 -13.08
N LEU A 143 14.19 6.87 -12.07
CA LEU A 143 12.81 6.41 -12.23
C LEU A 143 11.98 7.49 -12.93
N LYS A 144 12.04 8.75 -12.49
CA LYS A 144 11.32 9.86 -13.11
C LYS A 144 11.63 10.01 -14.59
N GLU A 145 12.90 9.96 -14.98
CA GLU A 145 13.30 10.04 -16.39
C GLU A 145 12.84 8.82 -17.19
N ALA A 146 12.92 7.63 -16.60
CA ALA A 146 12.47 6.43 -17.27
C ALA A 146 10.94 6.38 -17.43
N LEU A 147 10.15 6.90 -16.49
CA LEU A 147 8.69 6.99 -16.64
C LEU A 147 8.24 8.07 -17.63
N LYS A 148 9.08 9.07 -17.93
CA LYS A 148 8.81 10.05 -19.00
C LYS A 148 9.06 9.50 -20.40
N THR A 149 9.83 8.43 -20.53
CA THR A 149 10.33 7.93 -21.84
C THR A 149 9.83 6.53 -22.16
N ASP A 150 9.84 5.62 -21.19
CA ASP A 150 9.36 4.25 -21.32
C ASP A 150 7.84 4.18 -21.04
N LYS A 151 7.05 4.09 -22.11
CA LYS A 151 5.59 3.96 -22.02
C LYS A 151 5.17 2.69 -21.27
N LYS A 152 5.88 1.58 -21.44
CA LYS A 152 5.53 0.31 -20.81
C LYS A 152 5.78 0.34 -19.31
N MET A 153 6.91 0.90 -18.91
CA MET A 153 7.25 1.04 -17.49
C MET A 153 6.32 2.04 -16.80
N SER A 154 6.05 3.18 -17.43
CA SER A 154 5.07 4.15 -16.91
C SER A 154 3.68 3.56 -16.77
N LEU A 155 3.15 2.90 -17.81
CA LEU A 155 1.84 2.26 -17.73
C LEU A 155 1.78 1.22 -16.61
N THR A 156 2.83 0.42 -16.43
CA THR A 156 2.85 -0.59 -15.37
C THR A 156 2.80 0.03 -13.99
N LEU A 157 3.64 1.03 -13.71
CA LEU A 157 3.67 1.64 -12.38
C LEU A 157 2.42 2.49 -12.10
N CYS A 158 1.89 3.20 -13.09
CA CYS A 158 0.61 3.91 -12.94
C CYS A 158 -0.55 2.94 -12.67
N ALA A 159 -0.62 1.81 -13.39
CA ALA A 159 -1.66 0.80 -13.14
C ALA A 159 -1.57 0.21 -11.73
N ILE A 160 -0.35 0.02 -11.18
CA ILE A 160 -0.14 -0.39 -9.79
C ILE A 160 -0.67 0.68 -8.83
N GLN A 161 -0.31 1.95 -9.03
CA GLN A 161 -0.71 3.07 -8.16
C GLN A 161 -2.22 3.23 -8.11
N GLU A 162 -2.87 3.32 -9.27
CA GLU A 162 -4.31 3.50 -9.34
C GLU A 162 -5.07 2.29 -8.75
N SER A 163 -4.51 1.08 -8.90
CA SER A 163 -5.09 -0.12 -8.29
C SER A 163 -5.01 -0.05 -6.77
N TYR A 164 -3.87 0.36 -6.22
CA TYR A 164 -3.70 0.57 -4.78
C TYR A 164 -4.67 1.64 -4.26
N GLU A 165 -4.78 2.79 -4.93
CA GLU A 165 -5.72 3.86 -4.54
C GLU A 165 -7.16 3.39 -4.56
N ARG A 166 -7.59 2.66 -5.60
CA ARG A 166 -8.95 2.10 -5.64
C ARG A 166 -9.24 1.18 -4.47
N ILE A 167 -8.29 0.30 -4.11
CA ILE A 167 -8.46 -0.62 -2.98
C ILE A 167 -8.49 0.17 -1.66
N ARG A 168 -7.55 1.10 -1.48
CA ARG A 168 -7.48 1.96 -0.30
C ARG A 168 -8.76 2.77 -0.11
N ASN A 169 -9.24 3.44 -1.16
CA ASN A 169 -10.48 4.23 -1.10
C ASN A 169 -11.70 3.37 -0.77
N LYS A 170 -11.80 2.15 -1.33
CA LYS A 170 -12.86 1.19 -0.98
C LYS A 170 -12.81 0.82 0.51
N ARG A 171 -11.60 0.55 1.05
CA ARG A 171 -11.40 0.23 2.47
C ARG A 171 -11.75 1.43 3.35
N ASP A 172 -11.20 2.60 3.05
CA ASP A 172 -11.38 3.81 3.87
C ASP A 172 -12.86 4.24 3.90
N MET A 173 -13.57 4.10 2.76
CA MET A 173 -15.03 4.28 2.70
C MET A 173 -15.79 3.27 3.56
N HIS A 174 -15.39 1.99 3.51
CA HIS A 174 -16.00 0.95 4.33
C HIS A 174 -15.76 1.18 5.82
N GLU A 175 -14.54 1.52 6.24
CA GLU A 175 -14.22 1.85 7.63
C GLU A 175 -15.01 3.06 8.14
N THR A 176 -15.16 4.08 7.29
CA THR A 176 -15.97 5.27 7.59
C THR A 176 -17.44 4.89 7.76
N GLN A 177 -17.97 4.03 6.89
CA GLN A 177 -19.35 3.57 6.98
C GLN A 177 -19.61 2.74 8.24
N VAL A 178 -18.71 1.79 8.56
CA VAL A 178 -18.81 1.00 9.79
C VAL A 178 -18.77 1.89 11.03
N ALA A 179 -17.92 2.93 11.04
CA ALA A 179 -17.89 3.90 12.13
C ALA A 179 -19.19 4.70 12.24
N ALA A 180 -19.78 5.11 11.10
CA ALA A 180 -21.06 5.83 11.06
C ALA A 180 -22.24 4.96 11.53
N ASP A 181 -22.23 3.66 11.20
CA ASP A 181 -23.26 2.69 11.58
C ASP A 181 -23.06 2.14 13.01
N GLY A 182 -22.24 2.79 13.84
CA GLY A 182 -22.01 2.42 15.24
C GLY A 182 -21.23 1.12 15.43
N GLY A 183 -20.38 0.75 14.47
CA GLY A 183 -19.58 -0.48 14.49
C GLY A 183 -20.27 -1.69 13.86
N CYS A 184 -21.46 -1.51 13.25
CA CYS A 184 -22.13 -2.58 12.54
C CYS A 184 -21.43 -2.84 11.19
N ASP A 185 -20.54 -3.84 11.13
CA ASP A 185 -19.91 -4.25 9.87
C ASP A 185 -20.87 -5.12 9.03
N PRO A 186 -21.33 -4.65 7.85
CA PRO A 186 -22.25 -5.40 6.99
C PRO A 186 -21.68 -6.74 6.49
N TYR A 187 -20.35 -6.91 6.49
CA TYR A 187 -19.69 -8.16 6.11
C TYR A 187 -19.34 -9.06 7.29
N ALA A 188 -19.56 -8.63 8.54
CA ALA A 188 -19.27 -9.45 9.72
C ALA A 188 -20.13 -10.72 9.75
N ALA A 189 -21.42 -10.60 9.45
CA ALA A 189 -22.34 -11.75 9.36
C ALA A 189 -21.96 -12.73 8.23
N LEU A 190 -21.49 -12.20 7.08
CA LEU A 190 -21.04 -13.01 5.96
C LEU A 190 -19.75 -13.78 6.30
N ARG A 191 -18.79 -13.14 6.99
CA ARG A 191 -17.56 -13.78 7.47
C ARG A 191 -17.83 -14.88 8.49
N GLN A 192 -18.73 -14.65 9.45
CA GLN A 192 -19.14 -15.68 10.41
C GLN A 192 -19.75 -16.91 9.72
N ARG A 193 -20.61 -16.69 8.70
CA ARG A 193 -21.23 -17.78 7.94
C ARG A 193 -20.21 -18.62 7.17
N GLN A 194 -19.20 -17.99 6.57
CA GLN A 194 -18.14 -18.70 5.84
C GLN A 194 -17.22 -19.51 6.77
N GLN A 195 -16.93 -19.00 7.97
CA GLN A 195 -16.14 -19.72 8.97
C GLN A 195 -16.89 -20.93 9.55
N GLY A 196 -18.22 -20.83 9.74
CA GLY A 196 -19.05 -21.94 10.23
C GLY A 196 -19.21 -23.10 9.23
N GLN A 197 -19.07 -22.85 7.92
CA GLN A 197 -19.22 -23.87 6.89
C GLN A 197 -17.96 -24.71 6.65
N PHE A 198 -16.79 -24.28 7.13
CA PHE A 198 -15.53 -24.99 6.90
C PHE A 198 -15.31 -26.21 7.83
N GLY A 199 -16.27 -26.53 8.71
CA GLY A 199 -16.18 -27.66 9.66
C GLY A 199 -17.41 -28.58 9.73
N SER A 200 -18.50 -28.29 9.03
CA SER A 200 -19.75 -29.06 9.14
C SER A 200 -19.86 -30.26 8.20
N ASN A 201 -18.89 -30.47 7.30
CA ASN A 201 -18.89 -31.55 6.30
C ASN A 201 -17.62 -32.43 6.42
N LEU A 202 -17.27 -32.86 7.63
CA LEU A 202 -16.34 -33.99 7.77
C LEU A 202 -17.13 -35.29 7.49
N PRO A 203 -16.70 -36.15 6.55
CA PRO A 203 -17.29 -37.48 6.42
C PRO A 203 -17.02 -38.25 7.71
N SER A 204 -18.09 -38.76 8.33
CA SER A 204 -17.96 -39.81 9.35
C SER A 204 -17.41 -41.05 8.64
N PHE A 205 -16.16 -41.41 8.95
CA PHE A 205 -15.62 -42.73 8.65
C PHE A 205 -15.98 -43.68 9.79
#